data_AF-A0AAJ1TFC3-F1
#
_entry.id   AF-A0AAJ1TFC3-F1
#
_cell.length_a   1.000
_cell.length_b   1.000
_cell.length_c   1.000
_cell.angle_alpha   90.00
_cell.angle_beta   90.00
_cell.angle_gamma   90.00
#
_symmetry.space_group_name_H-M   'P 1'
#
loop_
_entity.id
_entity.type
_entity.pdbx_description
1 polymer ?
#
loop_
_entity_poly.entity_id
_entity_poly.type
_entity_poly.pdbx_seq_one_letter_code
_entity_poly.pdbx_strand_id
1 'polypeptide(L)'
;MKVTSELPSIPQEYISTELSHLTDVQIYELIDRYYAKEDLEVLIDEYKLKGVRPTNLVSKFPPTIEDSSCPFCNTHYITYRKPRTGIKKPTHCPNCNHLENNRRSYCTCSNCINGRKSKLEQTYKERKAYEEEKHRIEEEQRKKMEEEQRQKEQEHRELIEKSYDVSRVPKRKLSDLNFKDLWLLNSLLSVGYDEEKLLIKPVWSYQDDLAPSKDFIMDMIKHLFHSGIILPYPKENINSFSKEQFRALEVYFYINIEEFHNDTTKALEYLINPPLRDVITLILNDLDLVEQCWKKLVFEEVFQDLRFRLGKLDQSLDRNEKVNTTLSGLINHFSSGQLFHMSHKQIANKNLWYASNLGHIPDRFVDVILDGLKQYGDLALSKEWDLYGFTTRHAELPATAVSDVFFNKLLFLGEECLTICPSINFLFSHTDKLVDQVLFEHQKKEKENEMKAKMNLLDHPNTENDSESAEANPNQESKEEPSDPLEIKDTETKSTLSAKLKKKKYKKKKKKKKRK
;
A
#
# COMPACT_ATOMS: atom_id res chain seq x y z
N MET A 1 -44.18 28.34 101.77
CA MET A 1 -42.83 28.73 101.33
C MET A 1 -42.89 28.99 99.83
N LYS A 2 -42.75 30.26 99.42
CA LYS A 2 -42.64 30.68 98.01
C LYS A 2 -41.25 30.32 97.51
N VAL A 3 -41.17 29.46 96.50
CA VAL A 3 -40.03 29.42 95.58
C VAL A 3 -40.54 30.07 94.30
N THR A 4 -40.22 31.35 94.14
CA THR A 4 -40.32 32.05 92.86
C THR A 4 -39.21 31.53 91.97
N SER A 5 -39.52 30.57 91.11
CA SER A 5 -38.77 30.40 89.88
C SER A 5 -39.10 31.60 88.99
N GLU A 6 -38.15 32.50 88.77
CA GLU A 6 -38.28 33.57 87.79
C GLU A 6 -38.56 32.94 86.43
N LEU A 7 -39.80 33.06 85.94
CA LEU A 7 -40.14 32.65 84.59
C LEU A 7 -39.31 33.49 83.62
N PRO A 8 -38.65 32.87 82.63
CA PRO A 8 -37.84 33.62 81.68
C PRO A 8 -38.71 34.63 80.92
N SER A 9 -38.22 35.86 80.77
CA SER A 9 -38.94 36.90 80.03
C SER A 9 -39.09 36.51 78.56
N ILE A 10 -40.29 36.64 78.00
CA ILE A 10 -40.55 36.31 76.60
C ILE A 10 -40.12 37.51 75.73
N PRO A 11 -39.22 37.34 74.74
CA PRO A 11 -38.84 38.46 73.88
C PRO A 11 -40.05 39.00 73.11
N GLN A 12 -40.23 40.32 73.11
CA GLN A 12 -41.39 41.01 72.53
C GLN A 12 -41.62 40.68 71.05
N GLU A 13 -40.55 40.45 70.29
CA GLU A 13 -40.59 40.05 68.87
C GLU A 13 -41.29 38.70 68.59
N TYR A 14 -41.49 37.87 69.61
CA TYR A 14 -42.14 36.57 69.51
C TYR A 14 -43.57 36.56 70.06
N ILE A 15 -44.06 37.68 70.59
CA ILE A 15 -45.41 37.82 71.10
C ILE A 15 -46.32 38.24 69.95
N SER A 16 -47.37 37.45 69.68
CA SER A 16 -48.34 37.82 68.65
C SER A 16 -49.15 39.05 69.09
N THR A 17 -49.64 39.85 68.14
CA THR A 17 -50.43 41.04 68.43
C THR A 17 -51.70 40.74 69.22
N GLU A 18 -52.21 39.51 69.14
CA GLU A 18 -53.38 39.05 69.89
C GLU A 18 -53.07 38.68 71.35
N LEU A 19 -51.78 38.55 71.71
CA LEU A 19 -51.31 38.26 73.07
C LEU A 19 -50.58 39.46 73.69
N SER A 20 -50.36 40.56 72.96
CA SER A 20 -49.54 41.69 73.40
C SER A 20 -50.11 42.46 74.61
N HIS A 21 -51.40 42.29 74.93
CA HIS A 21 -52.03 42.87 76.12
C HIS A 21 -51.85 42.03 77.38
N LEU A 22 -51.31 40.80 77.26
CA LEU A 22 -51.07 39.89 78.37
C LEU A 22 -49.64 40.06 78.89
N THR A 23 -49.47 39.85 80.20
CA THR A 23 -48.14 39.75 80.82
C THR A 23 -47.51 38.39 80.53
N ASP A 24 -46.18 38.27 80.60
CA ASP A 24 -45.46 37.01 80.40
C ASP A 24 -46.01 35.87 81.27
N VAL A 25 -46.34 36.17 82.54
CA VAL A 25 -46.95 35.22 83.48
C VAL A 25 -48.30 34.71 82.98
N GLN A 26 -49.15 35.61 82.47
CA GLN A 26 -50.46 35.25 81.91
C GLN A 26 -50.33 34.44 80.62
N ILE A 27 -49.30 34.71 79.80
CA ILE A 27 -49.02 33.95 78.59
C ILE A 27 -48.58 32.52 78.95
N TYR A 28 -47.70 32.35 79.94
CA TYR A 28 -47.29 31.02 80.42
C TYR A 28 -48.46 30.23 81.00
N GLU A 29 -49.29 30.87 81.83
CA GLU A 29 -50.49 30.24 82.40
C GLU A 29 -51.47 29.79 81.30
N LEU A 30 -51.72 30.65 80.30
CA LEU A 30 -52.56 30.32 79.15
C LEU A 30 -52.02 29.11 78.35
N ILE A 31 -50.69 29.03 78.18
CA ILE A 31 -50.04 27.89 77.52
C ILE A 31 -50.21 26.61 78.32
N ASP A 32 -50.03 26.66 79.65
CA ASP A 32 -50.18 25.50 80.53
C ASP A 32 -51.62 24.98 80.52
N ARG A 33 -52.60 25.88 80.64
CA ARG A 33 -54.04 25.54 80.54
C ARG A 33 -54.41 25.01 79.16
N TYR A 34 -53.81 25.56 78.10
CA TYR A 34 -53.97 25.00 76.74
C TYR A 34 -53.47 23.55 76.66
N TYR A 35 -52.35 23.20 77.29
CA TYR A 35 -51.86 21.82 77.27
C TYR A 35 -52.56 20.90 78.29
N ALA A 36 -53.18 21.45 79.33
CA ALA A 36 -54.06 20.75 80.28
C ALA A 36 -55.39 20.27 79.66
N LYS A 37 -55.61 20.56 78.37
CA LYS A 37 -56.81 20.21 77.60
C LYS A 37 -58.09 20.92 78.04
N GLU A 38 -57.97 22.09 78.66
CA GLU A 38 -59.13 22.95 78.94
C GLU A 38 -59.85 23.38 77.65
N ASP A 39 -61.12 23.74 77.80
CA ASP A 39 -61.96 24.18 76.70
C ASP A 39 -61.38 25.45 76.07
N LEU A 40 -61.21 25.42 74.74
CA LEU A 40 -60.53 26.48 74.01
C LEU A 40 -61.39 27.75 73.91
N GLU A 41 -62.72 27.61 73.91
CA GLU A 41 -63.64 28.75 73.89
C GLU A 41 -63.57 29.50 75.22
N VAL A 42 -63.53 28.76 76.32
CA VAL A 42 -63.34 29.31 77.67
C VAL A 42 -62.03 30.09 77.78
N LEU A 43 -60.92 29.53 77.29
CA LEU A 43 -59.62 30.20 77.33
C LEU A 43 -59.58 31.47 76.46
N ILE A 44 -60.25 31.48 75.30
CA ILE A 44 -60.29 32.64 74.41
C ILE A 44 -61.08 33.79 75.05
N ASP A 45 -62.21 33.48 75.66
CA ASP A 45 -63.07 34.47 76.31
C ASP A 45 -62.44 35.04 77.59
N GLU A 46 -61.86 34.18 78.43
CA GLU A 46 -61.25 34.56 79.71
C GLU A 46 -60.04 35.49 79.52
N TYR A 47 -59.16 35.16 78.58
CA TYR A 47 -57.98 35.97 78.26
C TYR A 47 -58.27 37.08 77.22
N LYS A 48 -59.53 37.22 76.79
CA LYS A 48 -60.04 38.25 75.85
C LYS A 48 -59.25 38.29 74.53
N LEU A 49 -59.00 37.12 73.95
CA LEU A 49 -58.20 36.94 72.74
C LEU A 49 -58.99 37.30 71.48
N LYS A 50 -59.03 38.59 71.13
CA LYS A 50 -59.82 39.10 70.00
C LYS A 50 -59.37 38.49 68.66
N GLY A 51 -60.31 37.88 67.94
CA GLY A 51 -60.10 37.39 66.56
C GLY A 51 -59.36 36.05 66.44
N VAL A 52 -59.04 35.37 67.56
CA VAL A 52 -58.39 34.07 67.55
C VAL A 52 -59.45 32.96 67.45
N ARG A 53 -59.34 32.08 66.45
CA ARG A 53 -60.18 30.86 66.37
C ARG A 53 -59.64 29.79 67.33
N PRO A 54 -60.49 28.99 68.01
CA PRO A 54 -60.07 27.90 68.91
C PRO A 54 -58.99 27.00 68.30
N THR A 55 -59.15 26.60 67.04
CA THR A 55 -58.22 25.71 66.32
C THR A 55 -56.83 26.32 66.07
N ASN A 56 -56.70 27.65 66.10
CA ASN A 56 -55.47 28.36 65.76
C ASN A 56 -54.74 28.96 66.97
N LEU A 57 -55.26 28.77 68.19
CA LEU A 57 -54.68 29.34 69.41
C LEU A 57 -53.19 29.01 69.58
N VAL A 58 -52.78 27.77 69.33
CA VAL A 58 -51.38 27.33 69.44
C VAL A 58 -50.42 28.05 68.48
N SER A 59 -50.90 28.53 67.33
CA SER A 59 -50.07 29.25 66.37
C SER A 59 -49.73 30.67 66.81
N LYS A 60 -50.43 31.18 67.83
CA LYS A 60 -50.24 32.50 68.41
C LYS A 60 -49.27 32.49 69.59
N PHE A 61 -49.01 31.32 70.17
CA PHE A 61 -48.08 31.24 71.27
C PHE A 61 -46.64 31.50 70.84
N PRO A 62 -45.85 32.17 71.69
CA PRO A 62 -44.43 32.37 71.43
C PRO A 62 -43.72 31.01 71.30
N PRO A 63 -42.83 30.83 70.31
CA PRO A 63 -42.02 29.63 70.16
C PRO A 63 -41.09 29.41 71.35
N THR A 64 -40.60 28.18 71.49
CA THR A 64 -39.50 27.87 72.42
C THR A 64 -38.18 28.29 71.79
N ILE A 65 -37.37 29.04 72.53
CA ILE A 65 -35.99 29.38 72.16
C ILE A 65 -35.11 28.23 72.64
N GLU A 66 -34.34 27.65 71.74
CA GLU A 66 -33.42 26.55 72.04
C GLU A 66 -32.03 27.12 72.39
N ASP A 67 -31.26 26.43 73.23
CA ASP A 67 -29.94 26.89 73.69
C ASP A 67 -28.89 26.91 72.57
N SER A 68 -29.10 26.13 71.52
CA SER A 68 -28.21 26.06 70.36
C SER A 68 -28.40 27.28 69.45
N SER A 69 -27.28 27.77 68.91
CA SER A 69 -27.26 28.90 67.99
C SER A 69 -26.96 28.48 66.56
N CYS A 70 -27.54 29.19 65.60
CA CYS A 70 -27.31 28.96 64.18
C CYS A 70 -25.85 29.28 63.81
N PRO A 71 -25.11 28.37 63.13
CA PRO A 71 -23.70 28.58 62.79
C PRO A 71 -23.45 29.68 61.76
N PHE A 72 -24.50 30.20 61.09
CA PHE A 72 -24.36 31.21 60.05
C PHE A 72 -24.65 32.64 60.49
N CYS A 73 -25.55 32.83 61.46
CA CYS A 73 -25.98 34.16 61.90
C CYS A 73 -25.99 34.32 63.43
N ASN A 74 -25.56 33.29 64.16
CA ASN A 74 -25.43 33.27 65.62
C ASN A 74 -26.74 33.60 66.38
N THR A 75 -27.88 33.39 65.74
CA THR A 75 -29.21 33.52 66.37
C THR A 75 -29.63 32.18 66.95
N HIS A 76 -30.18 32.17 68.16
CA HIS A 76 -30.74 30.97 68.78
C HIS A 76 -31.82 30.36 67.89
N TYR A 77 -31.87 29.03 67.81
CA TYR A 77 -32.94 28.38 67.08
C TYR A 77 -34.27 28.52 67.81
N ILE A 78 -35.35 28.48 67.04
CA ILE A 78 -36.70 28.47 67.59
C ILE A 78 -37.44 27.20 67.16
N THR A 79 -38.27 26.71 68.07
CA THR A 79 -39.24 25.66 67.79
C THR A 79 -40.64 26.14 68.08
N TYR A 80 -41.47 26.19 67.04
CA TYR A 80 -42.90 26.45 67.22
C TYR A 80 -43.57 25.36 68.06
N ARG A 81 -44.48 25.79 68.94
CA ARG A 81 -45.21 24.91 69.84
C ARG A 81 -46.06 23.91 69.06
N LYS A 82 -46.08 22.65 69.51
CA LYS A 82 -46.85 21.59 68.85
C LYS A 82 -48.34 21.73 69.16
N PRO A 83 -49.25 21.59 68.18
CA PRO A 83 -50.68 21.44 68.43
C PRO A 83 -50.98 20.20 69.27
N ARG A 84 -52.14 20.16 69.97
CA ARG A 84 -52.57 19.01 70.78
C ARG A 84 -52.52 17.66 70.04
N THR A 85 -52.75 17.67 68.72
CA THR A 85 -52.83 16.46 67.86
C THR A 85 -51.87 16.48 66.67
N GLY A 86 -50.85 17.35 66.67
CA GLY A 86 -49.93 17.54 65.55
C GLY A 86 -48.47 17.12 65.82
N ILE A 87 -47.68 17.01 64.76
CA ILE A 87 -46.23 16.72 64.83
C ILE A 87 -45.46 18.00 65.20
N LYS A 88 -44.39 17.87 66.00
CA LYS A 88 -43.47 18.98 66.32
C LYS A 88 -42.83 19.49 65.02
N LYS A 89 -42.94 20.79 64.74
CA LYS A 89 -42.24 21.41 63.60
C LYS A 89 -40.73 21.33 63.81
N PRO A 90 -39.93 21.23 62.73
CA PRO A 90 -38.49 21.17 62.87
C PRO A 90 -37.96 22.47 63.47
N THR A 91 -36.96 22.33 64.33
CA THR A 91 -36.20 23.44 64.89
C THR A 91 -35.50 24.21 63.77
N HIS A 92 -35.72 25.51 63.68
CA HIS A 92 -35.18 26.34 62.60
C HIS A 92 -34.75 27.72 63.10
N CYS A 93 -33.81 28.32 62.37
CA CYS A 93 -33.29 29.64 62.69
C CYS A 93 -34.30 30.68 62.18
N PRO A 94 -34.78 31.62 63.01
CA PRO A 94 -35.77 32.60 62.58
C PRO A 94 -35.21 33.58 61.54
N ASN A 95 -33.92 33.88 61.60
CA ASN A 95 -33.26 34.81 60.68
C ASN A 95 -32.96 34.21 59.29
N CYS A 96 -32.36 33.01 59.23
CA CYS A 96 -31.91 32.42 57.96
C CYS A 96 -32.61 31.10 57.58
N ASN A 97 -33.59 30.65 58.37
CA ASN A 97 -34.34 29.41 58.16
C ASN A 97 -33.48 28.12 58.09
N HIS A 98 -32.26 28.17 58.65
CA HIS A 98 -31.40 27.00 58.77
C HIS A 98 -31.99 26.00 59.77
N LEU A 99 -31.84 24.70 59.51
CA LEU A 99 -32.43 23.62 60.31
C LEU A 99 -31.35 22.98 61.19
N GLU A 100 -31.58 22.95 62.50
CA GLU A 100 -30.59 22.56 63.52
C GLU A 100 -29.99 21.15 63.31
N ASN A 101 -30.84 20.18 62.93
CA ASN A 101 -30.46 18.77 62.80
C ASN A 101 -30.51 18.25 61.36
N ASN A 102 -30.48 19.15 60.37
CA ASN A 102 -30.49 18.73 58.98
C ASN A 102 -29.06 18.53 58.47
N ARG A 103 -28.77 17.34 57.90
CA ARG A 103 -27.54 17.16 57.10
C ARG A 103 -27.55 18.27 56.04
N ARG A 104 -26.42 18.96 55.86
CA ARG A 104 -26.26 20.12 54.94
C ARG A 104 -26.87 19.90 53.54
N SER A 105 -27.07 18.64 53.12
CA SER A 105 -27.72 18.20 51.89
C SER A 105 -29.20 18.60 51.72
N TYR A 106 -30.01 18.71 52.79
CA TYR A 106 -31.46 18.97 52.65
C TYR A 106 -31.91 20.34 53.19
N CYS A 107 -30.99 21.15 53.71
CA CYS A 107 -31.32 22.50 54.15
C CYS A 107 -31.42 23.46 52.95
N THR A 108 -32.49 24.24 52.89
CA THR A 108 -32.82 25.18 51.80
C THR A 108 -32.42 26.63 52.10
N CYS A 109 -31.74 26.90 53.22
CA CYS A 109 -31.26 28.26 53.49
C CYS A 109 -30.19 28.70 52.48
N SER A 110 -30.12 30.01 52.21
CA SER A 110 -29.20 30.59 51.23
C SER A 110 -27.74 30.21 51.50
N ASN A 111 -27.31 30.17 52.76
CA ASN A 111 -25.93 29.83 53.13
C ASN A 111 -25.60 28.35 52.83
N CYS A 112 -26.51 27.42 53.13
CA CYS A 112 -26.34 26.00 52.79
C CYS A 112 -26.41 25.74 51.28
N ILE A 113 -27.25 26.48 50.54
CA ILE A 113 -27.32 26.39 49.08
C ILE A 113 -26.03 26.91 48.45
N ASN A 114 -25.58 28.09 48.86
CA ASN A 114 -24.35 28.70 48.34
C ASN A 114 -23.12 27.84 48.65
N GLY A 115 -23.01 27.31 49.88
CA GLY A 115 -21.93 26.39 50.24
C GLY A 115 -21.91 25.11 49.38
N ARG A 116 -23.08 24.56 49.01
CA ARG A 116 -23.17 23.42 48.08
C ARG A 116 -22.76 23.81 46.66
N LYS A 117 -23.22 24.97 46.16
CA LYS A 117 -22.85 25.49 44.83
C LYS A 117 -21.34 25.73 44.73
N SER A 118 -20.74 26.43 45.70
CA SER A 118 -19.30 26.69 45.72
C SER A 118 -18.48 25.40 45.74
N LYS A 119 -18.90 24.39 46.52
CA LYS A 119 -18.23 23.08 46.53
C LYS A 119 -18.34 22.36 45.17
N LEU A 120 -19.51 22.39 44.54
CA LEU A 120 -19.70 21.80 43.21
C LEU A 120 -18.84 22.52 42.15
N GLU A 121 -18.82 23.84 42.18
CA GLU A 121 -18.00 24.65 41.28
C GLU A 121 -16.50 24.37 41.46
N GLN A 122 -16.05 24.20 42.71
CA GLN A 122 -14.68 23.80 43.00
C GLN A 122 -14.36 22.43 42.40
N THR A 123 -15.22 21.41 42.62
CA THR A 123 -15.00 20.08 42.04
C THR A 123 -15.01 20.09 40.50
N TYR A 124 -15.82 20.95 39.90
CA TYR A 124 -15.85 21.13 38.44
C TYR A 124 -14.53 21.75 37.94
N LYS A 125 -14.01 22.78 38.62
CA LYS A 125 -12.71 23.39 38.30
C LYS A 125 -11.56 22.38 38.43
N GLU A 126 -11.54 21.59 39.50
CA GLU A 126 -10.53 20.56 39.74
C GLU A 126 -10.58 19.46 38.67
N ARG A 127 -11.77 18.96 38.32
CA ARG A 127 -11.94 17.96 37.24
C ARG A 127 -11.48 18.52 35.89
N LYS A 128 -11.88 19.75 35.55
CA LYS A 128 -11.47 20.39 34.31
C LYS A 128 -9.95 20.56 34.21
N ALA A 129 -9.30 21.02 35.29
CA ALA A 129 -7.85 21.15 35.33
C ALA A 129 -7.13 19.78 35.20
N TYR A 130 -7.68 18.74 35.81
CA TYR A 130 -7.16 17.37 35.68
C TYR A 130 -7.27 16.85 34.23
N GLU A 131 -8.41 17.07 33.58
CA GLU A 131 -8.62 16.66 32.18
C GLU A 131 -7.69 17.42 31.21
N GLU A 132 -7.51 18.72 31.43
CA GLU A 132 -6.57 19.55 30.66
C GLU A 132 -5.11 19.06 30.83
N GLU A 133 -4.70 18.76 32.06
CA GLU A 133 -3.34 18.24 32.33
C GLU A 133 -3.12 16.86 31.71
N LYS A 134 -4.11 15.97 31.82
CA LYS A 134 -4.07 14.65 31.19
C LYS A 134 -3.90 14.77 29.67
N HIS A 135 -4.67 15.65 29.02
CA HIS A 135 -4.55 15.89 27.58
C HIS A 135 -3.17 16.43 27.20
N ARG A 136 -2.60 17.34 28.00
CA ARG A 136 -1.23 17.86 27.78
C ARG A 136 -0.18 16.75 27.83
N ILE A 137 -0.27 15.85 28.81
CA ILE A 137 0.66 14.72 28.95
C ILE A 137 0.54 13.75 27.76
N GLU A 138 -0.68 13.40 27.35
CA GLU A 138 -0.93 12.53 26.19
C GLU A 138 -0.42 13.15 24.88
N GLU A 139 -0.59 14.47 24.70
CA GLU A 139 -0.07 15.19 23.54
C GLU A 139 1.47 15.24 23.53
N GLU A 140 2.10 15.45 24.68
CA GLU A 140 3.56 15.41 24.81
C GLU A 140 4.12 14.02 24.52
N GLN A 141 3.48 12.96 25.03
CA GLN A 141 3.85 11.57 24.74
C GLN A 141 3.72 11.26 23.25
N ARG A 142 2.62 11.67 22.61
CA ARG A 142 2.43 11.52 21.16
C ARG A 142 3.51 12.24 20.36
N LYS A 143 3.83 13.50 20.71
CA LYS A 143 4.92 14.24 20.07
C LYS A 143 6.29 13.57 20.23
N LYS A 144 6.58 13.01 21.42
CA LYS A 144 7.82 12.25 21.67
C LYS A 144 7.88 10.97 20.85
N MET A 145 6.79 10.21 20.77
CA MET A 145 6.72 8.98 19.94
C MET A 145 6.88 9.29 18.45
N GLU A 146 6.22 10.35 17.95
CA GLU A 146 6.35 10.80 16.56
C GLU A 146 7.78 11.23 16.24
N GLU A 147 8.44 11.96 17.15
CA GLU A 147 9.84 12.37 16.99
C GLU A 147 10.80 11.18 17.00
N GLU A 148 10.63 10.23 17.92
CA GLU A 148 11.42 9.00 17.96
C GLU A 148 11.23 8.17 16.69
N GLN A 149 10.00 8.09 16.17
CA GLN A 149 9.72 7.40 14.91
C GLN A 149 10.38 8.12 13.73
N ARG A 150 10.31 9.46 13.66
CA ARG A 150 11.02 10.24 12.64
C ARG A 150 12.52 10.03 12.68
N GLN A 151 13.12 9.99 13.87
CA GLN A 151 14.55 9.73 14.04
C GLN A 151 14.93 8.33 13.56
N LYS A 152 14.17 7.29 13.95
CA LYS A 152 14.40 5.92 13.46
C LYS A 152 14.26 5.80 11.94
N GLU A 153 13.27 6.46 11.35
CA GLU A 153 13.08 6.49 9.89
C GLU A 153 14.24 7.21 9.19
N GLN A 154 14.74 8.30 9.77
CA GLN A 154 15.90 9.03 9.24
C GLN A 154 17.17 8.18 9.32
N GLU A 155 17.48 7.57 10.47
CA GLU A 155 18.63 6.67 10.63
C GLU A 155 18.57 5.50 9.65
N HIS A 156 17.38 4.91 9.46
CA HIS A 156 17.19 3.83 8.50
C HIS A 156 17.41 4.31 7.06
N ARG A 157 16.92 5.51 6.71
CA ARG A 157 17.14 6.12 5.39
C ARG A 157 18.62 6.37 5.11
N GLU A 158 19.36 6.90 6.08
CA GLU A 158 20.81 7.12 5.98
C GLU A 158 21.57 5.80 5.78
N LEU A 159 21.18 4.73 6.49
CA LEU A 159 21.76 3.40 6.31
C LEU A 159 21.50 2.83 4.91
N ILE A 160 20.27 2.97 4.41
CA ILE A 160 19.88 2.52 3.07
C ILE A 160 20.69 3.27 2.00
N GLU A 161 20.76 4.60 2.08
CA GLU A 161 21.49 5.42 1.11
C GLU A 161 22.99 5.10 1.10
N LYS A 162 23.58 4.83 2.27
CA LYS A 162 24.97 4.39 2.39
C LYS A 162 25.22 2.99 1.82
N SER A 163 24.24 2.09 1.90
CA SER A 163 24.36 0.68 1.48
C SER A 163 24.11 0.51 -0.02
N TYR A 164 23.16 1.26 -0.58
CA TYR A 164 22.75 1.22 -1.98
C TYR A 164 23.19 2.46 -2.76
N ASP A 165 24.37 2.98 -2.42
CA ASP A 165 24.97 4.14 -3.07
C ASP A 165 25.30 3.83 -4.53
N VAL A 166 24.43 4.34 -5.42
CA VAL A 166 24.50 4.18 -6.88
C VAL A 166 25.84 4.66 -7.43
N SER A 167 26.47 5.65 -6.81
CA SER A 167 27.73 6.22 -7.28
C SER A 167 28.92 5.26 -7.18
N ARG A 168 28.82 4.22 -6.35
CA ARG A 168 29.88 3.22 -6.16
C ARG A 168 29.89 2.13 -7.22
N VAL A 169 28.78 1.95 -7.95
CA VAL A 169 28.66 0.92 -8.97
C VAL A 169 29.06 1.55 -10.32
N PRO A 170 30.04 0.99 -11.04
CA PRO A 170 30.42 1.52 -12.35
C PRO A 170 29.24 1.38 -13.32
N LYS A 171 29.02 2.42 -14.12
CA LYS A 171 28.02 2.39 -15.20
C LYS A 171 28.41 1.35 -16.25
N ARG A 172 27.43 0.63 -16.77
CA ARG A 172 27.60 -0.31 -17.88
C ARG A 172 27.46 0.40 -19.21
N LYS A 173 28.19 -0.05 -20.23
CA LYS A 173 27.95 0.40 -21.61
C LYS A 173 26.90 -0.46 -22.28
N LEU A 174 26.12 0.14 -23.16
CA LEU A 174 25.11 -0.54 -23.95
C LEU A 174 25.71 -1.68 -24.81
N SER A 175 26.93 -1.48 -25.31
CA SER A 175 27.68 -2.47 -26.09
C SER A 175 28.08 -3.72 -25.30
N ASP A 176 28.08 -3.64 -23.97
CA ASP A 176 28.54 -4.73 -23.10
C ASP A 176 27.40 -5.69 -22.73
N LEU A 177 26.15 -5.34 -23.07
CA LEU A 177 24.99 -6.17 -22.80
C LEU A 177 25.01 -7.42 -23.68
N ASN A 178 24.82 -8.58 -23.06
CA ASN A 178 24.57 -9.81 -23.81
C ASN A 178 23.08 -9.94 -24.18
N PHE A 179 22.74 -11.00 -24.93
CA PHE A 179 21.37 -11.26 -25.34
C PHE A 179 20.38 -11.37 -24.16
N LYS A 180 20.79 -12.06 -23.08
CA LYS A 180 19.95 -12.24 -21.89
C LYS A 180 19.72 -10.92 -21.16
N ASP A 181 20.76 -10.09 -21.05
CA ASP A 181 20.67 -8.77 -20.42
C ASP A 181 19.68 -7.88 -21.17
N LEU A 182 19.82 -7.79 -22.50
CA LEU A 182 18.93 -7.01 -23.36
C LEU A 182 17.50 -7.51 -23.29
N TRP A 183 17.29 -8.83 -23.38
CA TRP A 183 15.96 -9.44 -23.29
C TRP A 183 15.25 -9.07 -21.99
N LEU A 184 15.89 -9.34 -20.86
CA LEU A 184 15.28 -9.14 -19.54
C LEU A 184 15.06 -7.65 -19.24
N LEU A 185 16.01 -6.78 -19.62
CA LEU A 185 15.86 -5.34 -19.45
C LEU A 185 14.74 -4.78 -20.32
N ASN A 186 14.67 -5.15 -21.61
CA ASN A 186 13.60 -4.72 -22.51
C ASN A 186 12.22 -5.16 -21.99
N SER A 187 12.11 -6.39 -21.47
CA SER A 187 10.86 -6.87 -20.85
C SER A 187 10.43 -6.03 -19.65
N LEU A 188 11.36 -5.63 -18.77
CA LEU A 188 11.04 -4.73 -17.66
C LEU A 188 10.62 -3.34 -18.13
N LEU A 189 11.34 -2.78 -19.11
CA LEU A 189 11.05 -1.44 -19.63
C LEU A 189 9.70 -1.38 -20.34
N SER A 190 9.33 -2.45 -21.06
CA SER A 190 8.09 -2.52 -21.84
C SER A 190 6.82 -2.38 -20.98
N VAL A 191 6.86 -2.77 -19.71
CA VAL A 191 5.68 -2.72 -18.80
C VAL A 191 5.85 -1.77 -17.62
N GLY A 192 7.10 -1.54 -17.19
CA GLY A 192 7.40 -0.95 -15.90
C GLY A 192 8.01 0.44 -15.94
N TYR A 193 8.39 0.96 -17.10
CA TYR A 193 9.06 2.26 -17.20
C TYR A 193 8.11 3.42 -16.87
N ASP A 194 8.60 4.37 -16.08
CA ASP A 194 7.94 5.63 -15.73
C ASP A 194 8.67 6.76 -16.44
N GLU A 195 8.03 7.34 -17.47
CA GLU A 195 8.61 8.42 -18.28
C GLU A 195 8.80 9.72 -17.50
N GLU A 196 7.97 9.98 -16.48
CA GLU A 196 8.06 11.21 -15.68
C GLU A 196 9.24 11.12 -14.70
N LYS A 197 9.38 9.97 -14.03
CA LYS A 197 10.42 9.75 -13.03
C LYS A 197 11.74 9.23 -13.61
N LEU A 198 11.74 8.74 -14.86
CA LEU A 198 12.86 8.04 -15.50
C LEU A 198 13.34 6.82 -14.69
N LEU A 199 12.39 6.12 -14.05
CA LEU A 199 12.64 4.96 -13.20
C LEU A 199 11.81 3.76 -13.66
N ILE A 200 12.25 2.57 -13.32
CA ILE A 200 11.43 1.37 -13.43
C ILE A 200 10.59 1.27 -12.16
N LYS A 201 9.26 1.25 -12.32
CA LYS A 201 8.31 1.11 -11.22
C LYS A 201 8.43 -0.26 -10.54
N PRO A 202 7.96 -0.40 -9.30
CA PRO A 202 7.85 -1.70 -8.65
C PRO A 202 6.97 -2.67 -9.43
N VAL A 203 7.34 -3.95 -9.45
CA VAL A 203 6.62 -4.98 -10.23
C VAL A 203 5.17 -5.15 -9.77
N TRP A 204 4.87 -4.96 -8.48
CA TRP A 204 3.49 -5.07 -7.98
C TRP A 204 2.53 -4.04 -8.59
N SER A 205 3.05 -2.98 -9.21
CA SER A 205 2.25 -1.91 -9.83
C SER A 205 1.96 -2.12 -11.32
N TYR A 206 2.47 -3.19 -11.93
CA TYR A 206 2.32 -3.43 -13.36
C TYR A 206 0.89 -3.90 -13.68
N GLN A 207 0.40 -3.48 -14.85
CA GLN A 207 -0.92 -3.91 -15.35
C GLN A 207 -0.85 -5.26 -16.05
N ASP A 208 0.22 -5.46 -16.84
CA ASP A 208 0.45 -6.68 -17.60
C ASP A 208 1.37 -7.66 -16.85
N ASP A 209 1.17 -8.96 -17.09
CA ASP A 209 2.01 -10.01 -16.53
C ASP A 209 3.42 -9.95 -17.12
N LEU A 210 4.38 -9.64 -16.26
CA LEU A 210 5.80 -9.53 -16.63
C LEU A 210 6.40 -10.88 -17.04
N ALA A 211 6.12 -11.95 -16.27
CA ALA A 211 6.64 -13.30 -16.53
C ALA A 211 5.71 -14.40 -16.03
N PRO A 212 5.83 -15.65 -16.56
CA PRO A 212 4.91 -16.75 -16.23
C PRO A 212 4.87 -17.17 -14.75
N SER A 213 5.91 -16.84 -13.97
CA SER A 213 6.00 -17.17 -12.55
C SER A 213 6.71 -16.09 -11.74
N LYS A 214 6.34 -15.96 -10.47
CA LYS A 214 7.01 -15.04 -9.51
C LYS A 214 8.48 -15.41 -9.31
N ASP A 215 8.80 -16.70 -9.30
CA ASP A 215 10.18 -17.18 -9.19
C ASP A 215 11.03 -16.67 -10.37
N PHE A 216 10.48 -16.69 -11.58
CA PHE A 216 11.19 -16.19 -12.75
C PHE A 216 11.36 -14.66 -12.72
N ILE A 217 10.38 -13.91 -12.22
CA ILE A 217 10.54 -12.46 -11.98
C ILE A 217 11.70 -12.20 -11.02
N MET A 218 11.76 -12.96 -9.92
CA MET A 218 12.83 -12.82 -8.93
C MET A 218 14.20 -13.16 -9.52
N ASP A 219 14.29 -14.24 -10.31
CA ASP A 219 15.53 -14.63 -11.01
C ASP A 219 15.97 -13.54 -12.00
N MET A 220 15.02 -12.92 -12.70
CA MET A 220 15.28 -11.81 -13.62
C MET A 220 15.85 -10.58 -12.91
N ILE A 221 15.19 -10.12 -11.85
CA ILE A 221 15.64 -8.94 -11.10
C ILE A 221 17.01 -9.20 -10.48
N LYS A 222 17.21 -10.39 -9.89
CA LYS A 222 18.51 -10.80 -9.35
C LYS A 222 19.60 -10.79 -10.43
N HIS A 223 19.32 -11.32 -11.63
CA HIS A 223 20.27 -11.32 -12.73
C HIS A 223 20.67 -9.89 -13.11
N LEU A 224 19.71 -9.01 -13.37
CA LEU A 224 19.97 -7.62 -13.78
C LEU A 224 20.67 -6.80 -12.68
N PHE A 225 20.32 -7.04 -11.41
CA PHE A 225 20.97 -6.40 -10.26
C PHE A 225 22.43 -6.86 -10.12
N HIS A 226 22.70 -8.17 -10.12
CA HIS A 226 24.08 -8.69 -10.03
C HIS A 226 24.93 -8.32 -11.24
N SER A 227 24.33 -8.16 -12.42
CA SER A 227 25.01 -7.66 -13.62
C SER A 227 25.32 -6.15 -13.56
N GLY A 228 24.80 -5.44 -12.55
CA GLY A 228 24.97 -3.99 -12.39
C GLY A 228 24.18 -3.17 -13.39
N ILE A 229 23.14 -3.74 -14.00
CA ILE A 229 22.31 -3.08 -15.04
C ILE A 229 21.19 -2.26 -14.40
N ILE A 230 20.58 -2.80 -13.35
CA ILE A 230 19.57 -2.10 -12.55
C ILE A 230 20.05 -1.96 -11.11
N LEU A 231 19.70 -0.85 -10.47
CA LEU A 231 20.06 -0.57 -9.08
C LEU A 231 18.83 -0.11 -8.30
N PRO A 232 18.60 -0.61 -7.07
CA PRO A 232 17.44 -0.22 -6.29
C PRO A 232 17.49 1.28 -5.98
N TYR A 233 16.35 1.95 -6.10
CA TYR A 233 16.16 3.37 -5.81
C TYR A 233 15.81 3.56 -4.33
N PRO A 234 16.71 4.11 -3.50
CA PRO A 234 16.54 4.11 -2.06
C PRO A 234 15.56 5.16 -1.52
N LYS A 235 15.15 6.16 -2.33
CA LYS A 235 14.48 7.36 -1.78
C LYS A 235 12.95 7.28 -1.71
N GLU A 236 12.29 6.45 -2.53
CA GLU A 236 10.82 6.41 -2.62
C GLU A 236 10.15 5.68 -1.43
N ASN A 237 10.60 4.47 -1.06
CA ASN A 237 9.92 3.66 -0.05
C ASN A 237 10.89 2.96 0.92
N ILE A 238 10.96 3.47 2.16
CA ILE A 238 11.81 2.95 3.23
C ILE A 238 11.45 1.49 3.58
N ASN A 239 10.15 1.15 3.54
CA ASN A 239 9.66 -0.18 3.93
C ASN A 239 10.01 -1.28 2.91
N SER A 240 10.39 -0.89 1.70
CA SER A 240 10.88 -1.80 0.68
C SER A 240 12.32 -2.26 0.94
N PHE A 241 12.99 -1.71 1.96
CA PHE A 241 14.33 -2.10 2.38
C PHE A 241 14.31 -2.73 3.77
N SER A 242 15.10 -3.77 3.93
CA SER A 242 15.48 -4.38 5.21
C SER A 242 16.95 -4.10 5.46
N LYS A 243 17.42 -4.33 6.71
CA LYS A 243 18.78 -3.98 7.18
C LYS A 243 19.92 -4.30 6.20
N GLU A 244 19.80 -5.36 5.40
CA GLU A 244 20.83 -5.82 4.46
C GLU A 244 20.31 -6.21 3.07
N GLN A 245 18.99 -6.15 2.83
CA GLN A 245 18.38 -6.63 1.59
C GLN A 245 17.21 -5.74 1.19
N PHE A 246 16.92 -5.67 -0.10
CA PHE A 246 15.75 -4.97 -0.63
C PHE A 246 14.69 -5.96 -1.11
N ARG A 247 13.41 -5.57 -0.99
CA ARG A 247 12.27 -6.34 -1.48
C ARG A 247 12.14 -6.12 -2.99
N ALA A 248 12.75 -6.99 -3.78
CA ALA A 248 12.89 -6.86 -5.23
C ALA A 248 11.60 -6.47 -5.99
N LEU A 249 10.43 -6.93 -5.55
CA LEU A 249 9.16 -6.63 -6.23
C LEU A 249 8.55 -5.28 -5.84
N GLU A 250 9.00 -4.67 -4.72
CA GLU A 250 8.42 -3.48 -4.08
C GLU A 250 9.26 -2.21 -4.25
N VAL A 251 10.40 -2.31 -4.93
CA VAL A 251 11.40 -1.23 -5.06
C VAL A 251 11.35 -0.65 -6.47
N TYR A 252 11.57 0.66 -6.57
CA TYR A 252 11.85 1.32 -7.84
C TYR A 252 13.30 1.04 -8.26
N PHE A 253 13.59 0.95 -9.55
CA PHE A 253 14.96 0.74 -10.01
C PHE A 253 15.46 1.87 -10.91
N TYR A 254 16.73 2.24 -10.71
CA TYR A 254 17.52 2.99 -11.67
C TYR A 254 18.04 2.07 -12.77
N ILE A 255 18.20 2.62 -13.98
CA ILE A 255 18.91 1.99 -15.08
C ILE A 255 20.35 2.50 -15.06
N ASN A 256 21.30 1.61 -14.81
CA ASN A 256 22.73 1.93 -14.65
C ASN A 256 23.52 1.72 -15.96
N ILE A 257 23.06 2.35 -17.03
CA ILE A 257 23.68 2.30 -18.36
C ILE A 257 24.17 3.70 -18.74
N GLU A 258 25.43 3.82 -19.15
CA GLU A 258 26.11 5.09 -19.45
C GLU A 258 25.34 5.92 -20.48
N GLU A 259 24.96 5.30 -21.59
CA GLU A 259 24.22 5.93 -22.68
C GLU A 259 22.84 6.42 -22.26
N PHE A 260 22.21 5.74 -21.28
CA PHE A 260 20.92 6.14 -20.72
C PHE A 260 21.00 7.46 -19.94
N HIS A 261 22.18 7.83 -19.43
CA HIS A 261 22.41 9.12 -18.78
C HIS A 261 22.81 10.22 -19.75
N ASN A 262 23.31 9.86 -20.94
CA ASN A 262 23.75 10.82 -21.95
C ASN A 262 22.57 11.29 -22.82
N ASP A 263 21.76 10.33 -23.30
CA ASP A 263 20.58 10.59 -24.12
C ASP A 263 19.51 9.54 -23.80
N THR A 264 18.69 9.86 -22.79
CA THR A 264 17.67 8.94 -22.27
C THR A 264 16.71 8.47 -23.36
N THR A 265 16.25 9.39 -24.22
CA THR A 265 15.27 9.09 -25.26
C THR A 265 15.83 8.10 -26.27
N LYS A 266 17.04 8.35 -26.80
CA LYS A 266 17.66 7.43 -27.77
C LYS A 266 18.03 6.09 -27.15
N ALA A 267 18.54 6.09 -25.91
CA ALA A 267 18.86 4.85 -25.22
C ALA A 267 17.60 4.01 -24.95
N LEU A 268 16.49 4.64 -24.56
CA LEU A 268 15.21 3.97 -24.37
C LEU A 268 14.66 3.42 -25.68
N GLU A 269 14.70 4.21 -26.76
CA GLU A 269 14.27 3.77 -28.09
C GLU A 269 15.05 2.53 -28.54
N TYR A 270 16.38 2.54 -28.38
CA TYR A 270 17.22 1.39 -28.67
C TYR A 270 16.89 0.18 -27.79
N LEU A 271 16.74 0.38 -26.48
CA LEU A 271 16.52 -0.72 -25.53
C LEU A 271 15.16 -1.39 -25.75
N ILE A 272 14.12 -0.61 -26.07
CA ILE A 272 12.77 -1.13 -26.34
C ILE A 272 12.69 -1.73 -27.74
N ASN A 273 13.31 -1.10 -28.74
CA ASN A 273 13.26 -1.50 -30.15
C ASN A 273 14.69 -1.64 -30.73
N PRO A 274 15.46 -2.66 -30.31
CA PRO A 274 16.83 -2.81 -30.75
C PRO A 274 16.91 -3.08 -32.26
N PRO A 275 17.85 -2.46 -32.99
CA PRO A 275 18.02 -2.70 -34.42
C PRO A 275 18.26 -4.19 -34.71
N LEU A 276 17.60 -4.72 -35.75
CA LEU A 276 17.70 -6.14 -36.13
C LEU A 276 19.16 -6.61 -36.31
N ARG A 277 20.04 -5.76 -36.85
CA ARG A 277 21.48 -6.05 -37.02
C ARG A 277 22.17 -6.36 -35.69
N ASP A 278 21.84 -5.63 -34.64
CA ASP A 278 22.47 -5.78 -33.32
C ASP A 278 21.95 -7.01 -32.63
N VAL A 279 20.64 -7.27 -32.74
CA VAL A 279 20.02 -8.51 -32.24
C VAL A 279 20.64 -9.74 -32.90
N ILE A 280 20.80 -9.74 -34.23
CA ILE A 280 21.51 -10.81 -34.97
C ILE A 280 22.94 -10.99 -34.42
N THR A 281 23.65 -9.89 -34.17
CA THR A 281 25.01 -9.93 -33.65
C THR A 281 25.05 -10.57 -32.26
N LEU A 282 24.13 -10.20 -31.38
CA LEU A 282 24.00 -10.79 -30.04
C LEU A 282 23.68 -12.28 -30.10
N ILE A 283 22.78 -12.71 -30.99
CA ILE A 283 22.44 -14.13 -31.18
C ILE A 283 23.67 -14.93 -31.67
N LEU A 284 24.40 -14.41 -32.66
CA LEU A 284 25.57 -15.09 -33.23
C LEU A 284 26.80 -15.09 -32.31
N ASN A 285 26.85 -14.17 -31.34
CA ASN A 285 27.92 -14.12 -30.35
C ASN A 285 27.83 -15.31 -29.38
N ASP A 286 26.62 -15.68 -28.95
CA ASP A 286 26.42 -16.77 -27.99
C ASP A 286 25.09 -17.52 -28.23
N LEU A 287 25.09 -18.43 -29.21
CA LEU A 287 23.90 -19.25 -29.54
C LEU A 287 23.50 -20.19 -28.39
N ASP A 288 24.47 -20.68 -27.62
CA ASP A 288 24.23 -21.58 -26.50
C ASP A 288 23.45 -20.85 -25.40
N LEU A 289 23.81 -19.59 -25.09
CA LEU A 289 23.06 -18.73 -24.17
C LEU A 289 21.62 -18.49 -24.64
N VAL A 290 21.43 -18.19 -25.94
CA VAL A 290 20.09 -17.95 -26.50
C VAL A 290 19.21 -19.20 -26.40
N GLU A 291 19.75 -20.37 -26.72
CA GLU A 291 19.04 -21.64 -26.57
C GLU A 291 18.66 -21.90 -25.10
N GLN A 292 19.58 -21.65 -24.16
CA GLN A 292 19.30 -21.80 -22.73
C GLN A 292 18.18 -20.86 -22.26
N CYS A 293 18.22 -19.58 -22.68
CA CYS A 293 17.16 -18.62 -22.40
C CYS A 293 15.81 -19.08 -22.97
N TRP A 294 15.81 -19.59 -24.21
CA TRP A 294 14.60 -20.12 -24.84
C TRP A 294 14.04 -21.31 -24.04
N LYS A 295 14.87 -22.32 -23.74
CA LYS A 295 14.45 -23.49 -22.95
C LYS A 295 13.92 -23.10 -21.58
N LYS A 296 14.55 -22.13 -20.92
CA LYS A 296 14.09 -21.60 -19.63
C LYS A 296 12.72 -20.92 -19.75
N LEU A 297 12.50 -20.09 -20.77
CA LEU A 297 11.21 -19.45 -21.00
C LEU A 297 10.10 -20.48 -21.26
N VAL A 298 10.35 -21.44 -22.15
CA VAL A 298 9.40 -22.53 -22.45
C VAL A 298 9.09 -23.36 -21.21
N PHE A 299 10.10 -23.64 -20.39
CA PHE A 299 9.90 -24.34 -19.12
C PHE A 299 8.91 -23.60 -18.23
N GLU A 300 9.08 -22.29 -18.05
CA GLU A 300 8.20 -21.48 -17.20
C GLU A 300 6.78 -21.40 -17.76
N GLU A 301 6.60 -21.26 -19.09
CA GLU A 301 5.28 -21.25 -19.73
C GLU A 301 4.56 -22.62 -19.61
N VAL A 302 5.26 -23.72 -19.87
CA VAL A 302 4.71 -25.08 -19.74
C VAL A 302 4.36 -25.41 -18.30
N PHE A 303 5.20 -24.98 -17.34
CA PHE A 303 4.92 -25.13 -15.92
C PHE A 303 3.68 -24.31 -15.51
N GLN A 304 3.54 -23.07 -16.00
CA GLN A 304 2.37 -22.23 -15.75
C GLN A 304 1.08 -22.86 -16.28
N ASP A 305 1.08 -23.34 -17.54
CA ASP A 305 -0.07 -24.03 -18.15
C ASP A 305 -0.45 -25.30 -17.39
N LEU A 306 0.54 -26.13 -17.02
CA LEU A 306 0.31 -27.34 -16.25
C LEU A 306 -0.28 -27.04 -14.87
N ARG A 307 0.28 -26.07 -14.15
CA ARG A 307 -0.20 -25.62 -12.84
C ARG A 307 -1.63 -25.10 -12.92
N PHE A 308 -1.93 -24.29 -13.93
CA PHE A 308 -3.26 -23.73 -14.15
C PHE A 308 -4.30 -24.83 -14.41
N ARG A 309 -3.99 -25.80 -15.29
CA ARG A 309 -4.92 -26.92 -15.60
C ARG A 309 -5.16 -27.84 -14.40
N LEU A 310 -4.12 -28.12 -13.61
CA LEU A 310 -4.26 -28.90 -12.37
C LEU A 310 -5.03 -28.13 -11.30
N GLY A 311 -4.83 -26.81 -11.22
CA GLY A 311 -5.59 -25.93 -10.32
C GLY A 311 -7.10 -25.95 -10.58
N LYS A 312 -7.53 -26.12 -11.84
CA LYS A 312 -8.96 -26.32 -12.19
C LYS A 312 -9.56 -27.61 -11.62
N LEU A 313 -8.74 -28.53 -11.12
CA LEU A 313 -9.13 -29.79 -10.49
C LEU A 313 -8.82 -29.79 -8.98
N ASP A 314 -8.61 -28.61 -8.38
CA ASP A 314 -8.20 -28.42 -6.98
C ASP A 314 -6.89 -29.17 -6.62
N GLN A 315 -6.01 -29.38 -7.62
CA GLN A 315 -4.70 -29.99 -7.43
C GLN A 315 -3.59 -28.93 -7.50
N SER A 316 -2.79 -28.81 -6.43
CA SER A 316 -1.65 -27.90 -6.41
C SER A 316 -0.41 -28.53 -7.05
N LEU A 317 0.25 -27.78 -7.94
CA LEU A 317 1.55 -28.14 -8.49
C LEU A 317 2.63 -27.22 -7.94
N ASP A 318 3.51 -27.80 -7.12
CA ASP A 318 4.69 -27.14 -6.61
C ASP A 318 5.95 -27.54 -7.39
N ARG A 319 6.91 -26.62 -7.42
CA ARG A 319 8.19 -26.86 -8.09
C ARG A 319 9.03 -27.82 -7.26
N ASN A 320 9.43 -28.94 -7.87
CA ASN A 320 10.29 -29.95 -7.24
C ASN A 320 11.21 -30.60 -8.29
N GLU A 321 12.10 -31.48 -7.85
CA GLU A 321 13.06 -32.17 -8.71
C GLU A 321 12.37 -32.99 -9.81
N LYS A 322 11.25 -33.66 -9.51
CA LYS A 322 10.50 -34.47 -10.50
C LYS A 322 9.92 -33.59 -11.61
N VAL A 323 9.33 -32.45 -11.26
CA VAL A 323 8.84 -31.46 -12.24
C VAL A 323 9.99 -30.96 -13.11
N ASN A 324 11.09 -30.53 -12.48
CA ASN A 324 12.24 -29.97 -13.18
C ASN A 324 12.85 -30.97 -14.17
N THR A 325 13.08 -32.21 -13.73
CA THR A 325 13.67 -33.27 -14.56
C THR A 325 12.73 -33.70 -15.68
N THR A 326 11.43 -33.85 -15.40
CA THR A 326 10.43 -34.25 -16.41
C THR A 326 10.29 -33.21 -17.50
N LEU A 327 9.99 -31.96 -17.14
CA LEU A 327 9.76 -30.90 -18.14
C LEU A 327 11.04 -30.56 -18.91
N SER A 328 12.20 -30.45 -18.24
CA SER A 328 13.47 -30.18 -18.92
C SER A 328 13.86 -31.30 -19.90
N GLY A 329 13.57 -32.56 -19.56
CA GLY A 329 13.77 -33.69 -20.45
C GLY A 329 12.93 -33.57 -21.74
N LEU A 330 11.64 -33.23 -21.59
CA LEU A 330 10.71 -33.10 -22.71
C LEU A 330 11.02 -31.87 -23.61
N ILE A 331 11.42 -30.74 -23.04
CA ILE A 331 11.70 -29.48 -23.78
C ILE A 331 12.86 -29.64 -24.78
N ASN A 332 13.76 -30.61 -24.58
CA ASN A 332 14.82 -30.86 -25.55
C ASN A 332 14.34 -31.49 -26.86
N HIS A 333 13.09 -31.95 -26.90
CA HIS A 333 12.57 -32.76 -28.00
C HIS A 333 11.25 -32.24 -28.58
N PHE A 334 10.45 -31.54 -27.79
CA PHE A 334 9.10 -31.11 -28.18
C PHE A 334 8.96 -29.59 -28.13
N SER A 335 8.13 -29.03 -29.02
CA SER A 335 7.79 -27.60 -29.00
C SER A 335 6.84 -27.25 -27.84
N SER A 336 6.73 -25.98 -27.48
CA SER A 336 5.80 -25.52 -26.42
C SER A 336 4.36 -25.96 -26.69
N GLY A 337 3.91 -25.85 -27.94
CA GLY A 337 2.58 -26.27 -28.38
C GLY A 337 2.34 -27.77 -28.22
N GLN A 338 3.33 -28.60 -28.53
CA GLN A 338 3.26 -30.05 -28.30
C GLN A 338 3.21 -30.37 -26.81
N LEU A 339 3.99 -29.66 -25.98
CA LEU A 339 3.98 -29.83 -24.54
C LEU A 339 2.65 -29.42 -23.91
N PHE A 340 2.05 -28.30 -24.32
CA PHE A 340 0.70 -27.92 -23.89
C PHE A 340 -0.33 -28.98 -24.27
N HIS A 341 -0.25 -29.52 -25.49
CA HIS A 341 -1.14 -30.58 -25.93
C HIS A 341 -0.96 -31.87 -25.12
N MET A 342 0.28 -32.28 -24.87
CA MET A 342 0.61 -33.44 -24.03
C MET A 342 0.05 -33.28 -22.62
N SER A 343 0.28 -32.12 -21.98
CA SER A 343 -0.27 -31.78 -20.66
C SER A 343 -1.79 -31.88 -20.63
N HIS A 344 -2.46 -31.23 -21.58
CA HIS A 344 -3.92 -31.29 -21.71
C HIS A 344 -4.43 -32.74 -21.84
N LYS A 345 -3.82 -33.52 -22.75
CA LYS A 345 -4.23 -34.90 -23.03
C LYS A 345 -4.04 -35.82 -21.82
N GLN A 346 -2.92 -35.70 -21.10
CA GLN A 346 -2.67 -36.51 -19.91
C GLN A 346 -3.67 -36.20 -18.80
N ILE A 347 -3.92 -34.92 -18.52
CA ILE A 347 -4.87 -34.49 -17.48
C ILE A 347 -6.28 -34.94 -17.83
N ALA A 348 -6.74 -34.69 -19.05
CA ALA A 348 -8.10 -35.03 -19.49
C ALA A 348 -8.36 -36.54 -19.40
N ASN A 349 -7.43 -37.37 -19.92
CA ASN A 349 -7.59 -38.82 -19.92
C ASN A 349 -7.59 -39.40 -18.50
N LYS A 350 -6.68 -38.94 -17.63
CA LYS A 350 -6.61 -39.44 -16.25
C LYS A 350 -7.80 -38.95 -15.43
N ASN A 351 -8.19 -37.68 -15.55
CA ASN A 351 -9.37 -37.15 -14.87
C ASN A 351 -10.62 -37.96 -15.23
N LEU A 352 -10.85 -38.22 -16.53
CA LEU A 352 -11.96 -39.04 -17.00
C LEU A 352 -11.91 -40.46 -16.39
N TRP A 353 -10.74 -41.09 -16.40
CA TRP A 353 -10.57 -42.43 -15.83
C TRP A 353 -10.88 -42.48 -14.33
N TYR A 354 -10.42 -41.50 -13.54
CA TYR A 354 -10.71 -41.43 -12.11
C TYR A 354 -12.18 -41.13 -11.83
N ALA A 355 -12.78 -40.20 -12.57
CA ALA A 355 -14.19 -39.88 -12.47
C ALA A 355 -15.07 -41.11 -12.75
N SER A 356 -14.74 -41.91 -13.78
CA SER A 356 -15.53 -43.10 -14.15
C SER A 356 -15.31 -44.32 -13.25
N ASN A 357 -14.12 -44.49 -12.66
CA ASN A 357 -13.79 -45.74 -11.93
C ASN A 357 -13.76 -45.58 -10.40
N LEU A 358 -13.39 -44.41 -9.88
CA LEU A 358 -13.15 -44.19 -8.45
C LEU A 358 -14.02 -43.07 -7.87
N GLY A 359 -14.61 -42.23 -8.70
CA GLY A 359 -15.47 -41.11 -8.28
C GLY A 359 -14.74 -39.97 -7.55
N HIS A 360 -13.41 -40.06 -7.40
CA HIS A 360 -12.58 -39.03 -6.78
C HIS A 360 -11.17 -39.02 -7.38
N ILE A 361 -10.49 -37.89 -7.29
CA ILE A 361 -9.09 -37.70 -7.70
C ILE A 361 -8.19 -38.00 -6.49
N PRO A 362 -7.17 -38.86 -6.61
CA PRO A 362 -6.28 -39.20 -5.49
C PRO A 362 -5.24 -38.10 -5.23
N ASP A 363 -4.72 -38.01 -4.01
CA ASP A 363 -3.68 -37.04 -3.63
C ASP A 363 -2.40 -37.13 -4.49
N ARG A 364 -2.08 -38.32 -5.01
CA ARG A 364 -0.93 -38.56 -5.91
C ARG A 364 -1.25 -38.32 -7.39
N PHE A 365 -2.34 -37.65 -7.72
CA PHE A 365 -2.75 -37.41 -9.11
C PHE A 365 -1.69 -36.66 -9.89
N VAL A 366 -1.08 -35.63 -9.30
CA VAL A 366 0.00 -34.85 -9.92
C VAL A 366 1.18 -35.74 -10.33
N ASP A 367 1.59 -36.66 -9.46
CA ASP A 367 2.66 -37.62 -9.77
C ASP A 367 2.30 -38.53 -10.95
N VAL A 368 1.05 -39.01 -11.00
CA VAL A 368 0.54 -39.82 -12.09
C VAL A 368 0.56 -39.05 -13.42
N ILE A 369 0.24 -37.75 -13.40
CA ILE A 369 0.34 -36.90 -14.60
C ILE A 369 1.79 -36.75 -15.06
N LEU A 370 2.71 -36.46 -14.14
CA LEU A 370 4.13 -36.30 -14.47
C LEU A 370 4.75 -37.58 -15.04
N ASP A 371 4.46 -38.74 -14.42
CA ASP A 371 4.94 -40.03 -14.91
C ASP A 371 4.31 -40.37 -16.26
N GLY A 372 3.03 -40.04 -16.45
CA GLY A 372 2.32 -40.18 -17.72
C GLY A 372 2.92 -39.30 -18.83
N LEU A 373 3.29 -38.06 -18.53
CA LEU A 373 3.96 -37.15 -19.47
C LEU A 373 5.31 -37.69 -19.91
N LYS A 374 6.12 -38.17 -18.96
CA LYS A 374 7.43 -38.77 -19.25
C LYS A 374 7.27 -39.99 -20.15
N GLN A 375 6.41 -40.94 -19.76
CA GLN A 375 6.15 -42.15 -20.55
C GLN A 375 5.62 -41.83 -21.94
N TYR A 376 4.74 -40.83 -22.06
CA TYR A 376 4.22 -40.40 -23.35
C TYR A 376 5.32 -39.82 -24.24
N GLY A 377 6.20 -38.99 -23.69
CA GLY A 377 7.35 -38.44 -24.40
C GLY A 377 8.32 -39.54 -24.86
N ASP A 378 8.68 -40.46 -23.97
CA ASP A 378 9.58 -41.59 -24.28
C ASP A 378 8.99 -42.48 -25.40
N LEU A 379 7.69 -42.76 -25.33
CA LEU A 379 6.99 -43.52 -26.37
C LEU A 379 6.97 -42.77 -27.70
N ALA A 380 6.65 -41.48 -27.68
CA ALA A 380 6.63 -40.66 -28.89
C ALA A 380 8.01 -40.60 -29.56
N LEU A 381 9.09 -40.48 -28.78
CA LEU A 381 10.45 -40.55 -29.28
C LEU A 381 10.80 -41.92 -29.86
N SER A 382 10.49 -43.00 -29.13
CA SER A 382 10.82 -44.36 -29.56
C SER A 382 10.12 -44.80 -30.84
N LYS A 383 8.92 -44.26 -31.10
CA LYS A 383 8.07 -44.60 -32.24
C LYS A 383 8.06 -43.51 -33.31
N GLU A 384 8.88 -42.46 -33.15
CA GLU A 384 8.95 -41.31 -34.06
C GLU A 384 7.57 -40.71 -34.37
N TRP A 385 6.75 -40.54 -33.32
CA TRP A 385 5.41 -39.97 -33.47
C TRP A 385 5.47 -38.50 -33.87
N ASP A 386 4.77 -38.16 -34.95
CA ASP A 386 4.44 -36.77 -35.26
C ASP A 386 3.30 -36.31 -34.34
N LEU A 387 3.67 -35.55 -33.30
CA LEU A 387 2.72 -35.10 -32.30
C LEU A 387 2.07 -33.78 -32.74
N TYR A 388 0.73 -33.79 -32.72
CA TYR A 388 -0.04 -32.55 -32.77
C TYR A 388 0.34 -31.63 -31.61
N GLY A 389 0.56 -30.36 -31.92
CA GLY A 389 0.80 -29.29 -30.95
C GLY A 389 -0.21 -28.16 -31.10
N PHE A 390 -0.54 -27.51 -29.99
CA PHE A 390 -1.34 -26.30 -30.02
C PHE A 390 -0.58 -25.16 -30.70
N THR A 391 -1.26 -24.43 -31.57
CA THR A 391 -0.71 -23.26 -32.28
C THR A 391 -1.07 -21.95 -31.61
N THR A 392 -1.79 -22.01 -30.48
CA THR A 392 -2.20 -20.85 -29.70
C THR A 392 -2.05 -21.14 -28.22
N ARG A 393 -1.82 -20.09 -27.43
CA ARG A 393 -1.83 -20.17 -25.96
C ARG A 393 -3.26 -20.33 -25.45
N HIS A 394 -3.38 -20.78 -24.19
CA HIS A 394 -4.66 -20.81 -23.52
C HIS A 394 -5.18 -19.37 -23.33
N ALA A 395 -6.48 -19.12 -23.54
CA ALA A 395 -7.04 -17.76 -23.52
C ALA A 395 -6.83 -17.03 -22.19
N GLU A 396 -6.87 -17.76 -21.07
CA GLU A 396 -6.61 -17.22 -19.72
C GLU A 396 -5.11 -17.08 -19.39
N LEU A 397 -4.21 -17.55 -20.27
CA LEU A 397 -2.76 -17.47 -20.10
C LEU A 397 -2.13 -16.86 -21.36
N PRO A 398 -2.37 -15.56 -21.62
CA PRO A 398 -1.74 -14.88 -22.75
C PRO A 398 -0.22 -14.80 -22.60
N ALA A 399 0.47 -14.42 -23.68
CA ALA A 399 1.91 -14.22 -23.64
C ALA A 399 2.28 -13.11 -22.64
N THR A 400 3.22 -13.43 -21.75
CA THR A 400 3.78 -12.45 -20.80
C THR A 400 4.77 -11.50 -21.48
N ALA A 401 5.12 -10.39 -20.84
CA ALA A 401 6.07 -9.42 -21.41
C ALA A 401 7.43 -10.04 -21.75
N VAL A 402 7.94 -10.97 -20.94
CA VAL A 402 9.16 -11.72 -21.28
C VAL A 402 9.00 -12.59 -22.51
N SER A 403 7.83 -13.21 -22.71
CA SER A 403 7.54 -14.02 -23.89
C SER A 403 7.42 -13.17 -25.15
N ASP A 404 6.69 -12.05 -25.06
CA ASP A 404 6.48 -11.12 -26.16
C ASP A 404 7.81 -10.54 -26.66
N VAL A 405 8.63 -10.00 -25.77
CA VAL A 405 9.93 -9.46 -26.15
C VAL A 405 10.82 -10.54 -26.77
N PHE A 406 10.88 -11.73 -26.17
CA PHE A 406 11.74 -12.81 -26.68
C PHE A 406 11.34 -13.25 -28.08
N PHE A 407 10.07 -13.58 -28.30
CA PHE A 407 9.62 -14.19 -29.55
C PHE A 407 9.24 -13.18 -30.63
N ASN A 408 8.68 -12.03 -30.25
CA ASN A 408 8.18 -11.04 -31.22
C ASN A 408 9.25 -10.00 -31.54
N LYS A 409 9.90 -9.43 -30.51
CA LYS A 409 10.87 -8.33 -30.72
C LYS A 409 12.28 -8.80 -31.03
N LEU A 410 12.74 -9.89 -30.42
CA LEU A 410 14.13 -10.33 -30.57
C LEU A 410 14.30 -11.46 -31.60
N LEU A 411 13.48 -12.51 -31.54
CA LEU A 411 13.60 -13.63 -32.48
C LEU A 411 12.73 -13.51 -33.72
N PHE A 412 11.75 -12.59 -33.77
CA PHE A 412 10.83 -12.41 -34.90
C PHE A 412 10.12 -13.70 -35.32
N LEU A 413 9.72 -14.51 -34.34
CA LEU A 413 9.02 -15.79 -34.55
C LEU A 413 7.50 -15.67 -34.40
N GLY A 414 6.98 -14.70 -33.66
CA GLY A 414 5.53 -14.65 -33.45
C GLY A 414 5.03 -15.89 -32.71
N GLU A 415 3.85 -16.37 -33.12
CA GLU A 415 3.25 -17.62 -32.64
C GLU A 415 3.91 -18.88 -33.23
N GLU A 416 4.77 -18.77 -34.24
CA GLU A 416 5.53 -19.93 -34.75
C GLU A 416 6.44 -20.53 -33.67
N CYS A 417 6.78 -19.75 -32.64
CA CYS A 417 7.52 -20.25 -31.48
C CYS A 417 6.85 -21.47 -30.82
N LEU A 418 5.53 -21.63 -30.93
CA LEU A 418 4.79 -22.75 -30.34
C LEU A 418 4.97 -24.06 -31.12
N THR A 419 5.33 -23.99 -32.40
CA THR A 419 5.50 -25.19 -33.26
C THR A 419 6.96 -25.61 -33.38
N ILE A 420 7.89 -24.77 -32.92
CA ILE A 420 9.33 -24.97 -33.07
C ILE A 420 9.95 -25.46 -31.76
N CYS A 421 10.83 -26.46 -31.87
CA CYS A 421 11.61 -26.96 -30.73
C CYS A 421 12.81 -26.04 -30.46
N PRO A 422 13.08 -25.65 -29.19
CA PRO A 422 14.24 -24.86 -28.82
C PRO A 422 15.54 -25.59 -29.17
N SER A 423 16.21 -25.17 -30.24
CA SER A 423 17.45 -25.82 -30.68
C SER A 423 18.44 -24.84 -31.32
N ILE A 424 19.73 -25.06 -31.03
CA ILE A 424 20.83 -24.30 -31.66
C ILE A 424 20.79 -24.42 -33.19
N ASN A 425 20.44 -25.60 -33.71
CA ASN A 425 20.37 -25.83 -35.15
C ASN A 425 19.30 -24.95 -35.80
N PHE A 426 18.12 -24.85 -35.17
CA PHE A 426 17.07 -23.95 -35.63
C PHE A 426 17.56 -22.49 -35.55
N LEU A 427 18.07 -22.05 -34.40
CA LEU A 427 18.56 -20.68 -34.20
C LEU A 427 19.59 -20.28 -35.27
N PHE A 428 20.53 -21.17 -35.58
CA PHE A 428 21.52 -20.93 -36.64
C PHE A 428 20.86 -20.73 -38.00
N SER A 429 19.94 -21.63 -38.40
CA SER A 429 19.26 -21.54 -39.69
C SER A 429 18.31 -20.34 -39.79
N HIS A 430 17.67 -19.97 -38.69
CA HIS A 430 16.77 -18.83 -38.61
C HIS A 430 17.55 -17.52 -38.69
N THR A 431 18.67 -17.43 -37.96
CA THR A 431 19.54 -16.26 -38.00
C THR A 431 20.16 -16.06 -39.38
N ASP A 432 20.54 -17.13 -40.08
CA ASP A 432 21.00 -17.04 -41.47
C ASP A 432 19.92 -16.40 -42.39
N LYS A 433 18.64 -16.75 -42.23
CA LYS A 433 17.53 -16.11 -42.98
C LYS A 433 17.36 -14.63 -42.63
N LEU A 434 17.46 -14.28 -41.34
CA LEU A 434 17.39 -12.88 -40.90
C LEU A 434 18.54 -12.05 -41.47
N VAL A 435 19.74 -12.62 -41.56
CA VAL A 435 20.89 -11.98 -42.21
C VAL A 435 20.61 -11.70 -43.68
N ASP A 436 20.04 -12.67 -44.40
CA ASP A 436 19.68 -12.49 -45.81
C ASP A 436 18.62 -11.40 -46.00
N GLN A 437 17.65 -11.29 -45.07
CA GLN A 437 16.67 -10.21 -45.06
C GLN A 437 17.32 -8.82 -44.90
N VAL A 438 18.21 -8.65 -43.92
CA VAL A 438 18.92 -7.37 -43.70
C VAL A 438 19.77 -6.99 -44.92
N LEU A 439 20.45 -7.96 -45.53
CA LEU A 439 21.24 -7.72 -46.74
C LEU A 439 20.36 -7.30 -47.92
N PHE A 440 19.19 -7.92 -48.08
CA PHE A 440 18.23 -7.56 -49.12
C PHE A 440 17.67 -6.14 -48.93
N GLU A 441 17.28 -5.79 -47.71
CA GLU A 441 16.77 -4.44 -47.39
C GLU A 441 17.83 -3.36 -47.63
N HIS A 442 19.10 -3.63 -47.31
CA HIS A 442 20.21 -2.72 -47.58
C HIS A 442 20.38 -2.48 -49.09
N GLN A 443 20.39 -3.55 -49.88
CA GLN A 443 20.50 -3.47 -51.35
C GLN A 443 19.33 -2.71 -51.98
N LYS A 444 18.12 -2.86 -51.42
CA LYS A 444 16.93 -2.12 -51.87
C LYS A 444 17.09 -0.62 -51.61
N LYS A 445 17.51 -0.23 -50.40
CA LYS A 445 17.76 1.18 -50.04
C LYS A 445 18.86 1.81 -50.90
N GLU A 446 19.94 1.09 -51.18
CA GLU A 446 21.00 1.57 -52.08
C GLU A 446 20.46 1.85 -53.49
N LYS A 447 19.66 0.94 -54.05
CA LYS A 447 19.04 1.14 -55.38
C LYS A 447 18.02 2.28 -55.40
N GLU A 448 17.24 2.46 -54.34
CA GLU A 448 16.30 3.58 -54.20
C GLU A 448 17.04 4.92 -54.11
N ASN A 449 18.15 4.97 -53.38
CA ASN A 449 19.00 6.16 -53.28
C ASN A 449 19.70 6.47 -54.62
N GLU A 450 20.19 5.45 -55.35
CA GLU A 450 20.72 5.62 -56.70
C GLU A 450 19.65 6.12 -57.69
N MET A 451 18.40 5.65 -57.57
CA MET A 451 17.30 6.07 -58.42
C MET A 451 16.86 7.51 -58.12
N LYS A 452 16.80 7.90 -56.84
CA LYS A 452 16.56 9.29 -56.41
C LYS A 452 17.67 10.24 -56.85
N ALA A 453 18.93 9.81 -56.75
CA ALA A 453 20.07 10.58 -57.23
C ALA A 453 20.02 10.78 -58.76
N LYS A 454 19.59 9.76 -59.52
CA LYS A 454 19.38 9.85 -60.97
C LYS A 454 18.18 10.73 -61.36
N MET A 455 17.10 10.73 -60.58
CA MET A 455 15.96 11.63 -60.78
C MET A 455 16.31 13.08 -60.49
N ASN A 456 17.06 13.37 -59.43
CA ASN A 456 17.51 14.74 -59.12
C ASN A 456 18.50 15.31 -60.18
N LEU A 457 19.14 14.46 -60.98
CA LEU A 457 19.98 14.87 -62.11
C LEU A 457 19.18 15.18 -63.40
N LEU A 458 17.88 14.86 -63.44
CA LEU A 458 17.00 15.08 -64.60
C LEU A 458 16.08 16.30 -64.44
N ASP A 459 16.02 16.92 -63.25
CA ASP A 459 15.12 18.05 -62.93
C ASP A 459 15.76 19.45 -62.98
N HIS A 460 16.91 19.61 -63.66
CA HIS A 460 17.38 20.94 -64.08
C HIS A 460 17.11 21.13 -65.58
N PRO A 461 16.04 21.88 -65.97
CA PRO A 461 15.89 22.32 -67.34
C PRO A 461 16.95 23.40 -67.64
N ASN A 462 17.62 23.27 -68.78
CA ASN A 462 18.47 24.29 -69.36
C ASN A 462 17.73 25.64 -69.37
N THR A 463 18.25 26.62 -68.63
CA THR A 463 18.13 28.02 -69.00
C THR A 463 19.54 28.53 -69.27
N GLU A 464 19.76 28.82 -70.56
CA GLU A 464 20.97 29.40 -71.10
C GLU A 464 21.25 30.78 -70.48
N ASN A 465 22.54 31.05 -70.36
CA ASN A 465 23.14 32.31 -69.95
C ASN A 465 22.63 33.49 -70.81
N ASP A 466 22.47 34.65 -70.18
CA ASP A 466 23.04 35.89 -70.73
C ASP A 466 23.45 36.84 -69.59
N SER A 467 24.54 37.55 -69.87
CA SER A 467 25.41 38.40 -69.06
C SER A 467 24.77 39.66 -68.45
N GLU A 468 25.25 40.11 -67.28
CA GLU A 468 26.03 41.36 -67.11
C GLU A 468 26.38 41.70 -65.64
N SER A 469 27.66 42.10 -65.49
CA SER A 469 28.36 42.96 -64.51
C SER A 469 27.79 43.35 -63.12
N ALA A 470 28.66 43.11 -62.12
CA ALA A 470 29.18 44.03 -61.07
C ALA A 470 28.22 44.74 -60.10
N GLU A 471 28.35 44.47 -58.79
CA GLU A 471 29.01 45.35 -57.79
C GLU A 471 28.87 44.77 -56.37
N ALA A 472 29.77 45.18 -55.49
CA ALA A 472 30.00 44.62 -54.16
C ALA A 472 29.17 45.27 -53.04
N ASN A 473 29.11 44.53 -51.92
CA ASN A 473 29.06 44.94 -50.49
C ASN A 473 27.73 44.68 -49.72
N PRO A 474 27.73 44.64 -48.36
CA PRO A 474 27.57 43.40 -47.59
C PRO A 474 26.42 43.46 -46.55
N ASN A 475 26.30 42.40 -45.73
CA ASN A 475 25.37 42.17 -44.59
C ASN A 475 23.97 41.64 -44.94
N GLN A 476 23.68 40.39 -44.57
CA GLN A 476 22.88 40.07 -43.37
C GLN A 476 22.61 38.56 -43.20
N GLU A 477 22.66 38.17 -41.94
CA GLU A 477 22.24 36.93 -41.28
C GLU A 477 21.01 36.23 -41.89
N SER A 478 21.03 34.89 -41.96
CA SER A 478 20.26 34.02 -41.03
C SER A 478 20.06 32.59 -41.55
N LYS A 479 20.01 31.66 -40.57
CA LYS A 479 19.48 30.28 -40.58
C LYS A 479 20.45 29.15 -40.96
N GLU A 480 21.20 28.70 -39.95
CA GLU A 480 21.68 27.31 -39.85
C GLU A 480 20.52 26.42 -39.39
N GLU A 481 20.11 25.48 -40.24
CA GLU A 481 19.44 24.25 -39.83
C GLU A 481 20.51 23.18 -39.51
N PRO A 482 20.30 22.31 -38.51
CA PRO A 482 21.35 21.45 -37.97
C PRO A 482 21.57 20.23 -38.87
N SER A 483 22.84 20.02 -39.21
CA SER A 483 23.39 18.84 -39.88
C SER A 483 23.20 17.55 -39.09
N ASP A 484 22.75 16.52 -39.81
CA ASP A 484 22.68 15.09 -39.46
C ASP A 484 24.06 14.47 -39.11
N PRO A 485 24.15 13.23 -38.60
CA PRO A 485 24.88 12.92 -37.37
C PRO A 485 26.21 12.20 -37.63
N LEU A 486 27.11 12.37 -36.66
CA LEU A 486 28.22 11.47 -36.27
C LEU A 486 28.58 10.36 -37.27
N GLU A 487 29.46 10.73 -38.17
CA GLU A 487 30.20 9.89 -39.09
C GLU A 487 31.06 8.86 -38.32
N ILE A 488 30.48 7.69 -38.01
CA ILE A 488 31.24 6.52 -37.56
C ILE A 488 31.80 5.84 -38.81
N LYS A 489 33.12 5.88 -38.96
CA LYS A 489 33.89 5.33 -40.10
C LYS A 489 33.47 3.89 -40.44
N ASP A 490 32.76 3.75 -41.56
CA ASP A 490 32.07 2.54 -41.99
C ASP A 490 32.93 1.55 -42.83
N THR A 491 34.25 1.65 -42.77
CA THR A 491 35.16 0.91 -43.66
C THR A 491 35.90 -0.27 -43.01
N GLU A 492 35.96 -0.37 -41.67
CA GLU A 492 36.70 -1.45 -41.00
C GLU A 492 35.86 -2.70 -40.63
N THR A 493 34.53 -2.61 -40.67
CA THR A 493 33.63 -3.70 -40.19
C THR A 493 33.19 -4.69 -41.28
N LYS A 494 33.08 -4.26 -42.55
CA LYS A 494 32.73 -5.16 -43.69
C LYS A 494 33.79 -6.25 -43.91
N SER A 495 35.07 -5.91 -43.72
CA SER A 495 36.21 -6.82 -43.84
C SER A 495 36.27 -7.84 -42.70
N THR A 496 36.06 -7.40 -41.46
CA THR A 496 36.19 -8.24 -40.26
C THR A 496 35.02 -9.23 -40.11
N LEU A 497 33.78 -8.86 -40.46
CA LEU A 497 32.63 -9.77 -40.44
C LEU A 497 32.78 -10.85 -41.52
N SER A 498 33.11 -10.47 -42.75
CA SER A 498 33.37 -11.38 -43.88
C SER A 498 34.56 -12.32 -43.61
N ALA A 499 35.64 -11.83 -42.99
CA ALA A 499 36.81 -12.62 -42.63
C ALA A 499 36.54 -13.61 -41.47
N LYS A 500 35.76 -13.21 -40.44
CA LYS A 500 35.32 -14.10 -39.35
C LYS A 500 34.40 -15.21 -39.89
N LEU A 501 33.52 -14.89 -40.84
CA LEU A 501 32.63 -15.84 -41.53
C LEU A 501 33.39 -16.84 -42.41
N LYS A 502 34.41 -16.38 -43.17
CA LYS A 502 35.27 -17.25 -43.99
C LYS A 502 36.16 -18.19 -43.14
N LYS A 503 36.72 -17.71 -42.02
CA LYS A 503 37.53 -18.54 -41.10
C LYS A 503 36.72 -19.63 -40.40
N LYS A 504 35.46 -19.37 -39.99
CA LYS A 504 34.56 -20.38 -39.39
C LYS A 504 34.11 -21.45 -40.40
N LYS A 505 33.80 -21.08 -41.66
CA LYS A 505 33.50 -22.05 -42.76
C LYS A 505 34.67 -23.00 -43.05
N TYR A 506 35.91 -22.51 -43.00
CA TYR A 506 37.10 -23.32 -43.29
C TYR A 506 37.43 -24.33 -42.16
N LYS A 507 37.28 -23.97 -40.88
CA LYS A 507 37.47 -24.89 -39.74
C LYS A 507 36.42 -26.02 -39.69
N LYS A 508 35.15 -25.76 -40.05
CA LYS A 508 34.09 -26.79 -40.13
C LYS A 508 34.32 -27.80 -41.28
N LYS A 509 34.81 -27.37 -42.45
CA LYS A 509 35.18 -28.29 -43.55
C LYS A 509 36.35 -29.22 -43.21
N LYS A 510 37.36 -28.75 -42.45
CA LYS A 510 38.48 -29.59 -42.00
C LYS A 510 38.07 -30.63 -40.93
N LYS A 511 37.12 -30.33 -40.05
CA LYS A 511 36.57 -31.31 -39.08
C LYS A 511 35.70 -32.38 -39.75
N LYS A 512 34.93 -32.05 -40.80
CA LYS A 512 34.15 -33.04 -41.58
C LYS A 512 35.00 -33.97 -42.45
N LYS A 513 36.20 -33.56 -42.88
CA LYS A 513 37.16 -34.41 -43.62
C LYS A 513 38.04 -35.30 -42.75
N LYS A 514 38.04 -35.13 -41.42
CA LYS A 514 38.76 -36.00 -40.46
C LYS A 514 37.86 -37.02 -39.76
N ARG A 515 36.55 -37.03 -40.07
CA ARG A 515 35.52 -37.94 -39.52
C ARG A 515 34.83 -38.79 -40.60
N LYS A 516 35.29 -38.69 -41.83
CA LYS A 516 35.16 -39.71 -42.88
C LYS A 516 36.54 -40.28 -43.07
#